data_AF-A0A6A5AQ71-F1
#
_entry.id   AF-A0A6A5AQ71-F1
#
_cell.length_a   1.000
_cell.length_b   1.000
_cell.length_c   1.000
_cell.angle_alpha   90.00
_cell.angle_beta   90.00
_cell.angle_gamma   90.00
#
_symmetry.space_group_name_H-M   'P 1'
#
loop_
_entity.id
_entity.type
_entity.pdbx_description
1 polymer ?
#
loop_
_entity_poly.entity_id
_entity_poly.type
_entity_poly.pdbx_seq_one_letter_code
_entity_poly.pdbx_strand_id
1 'polypeptide(L)'
;MPALELFGRRSRVGSDDFFCPALLQFMFQIPFVLVCVLYVSTYRTCSTMQIHNLSGLGFWYMLLSIPVLAFLMIMNVLELHVSSQGTIITHESRILMKPLVVVHFAWAVGMFGGGTAGVVLYAMDQLCFPDANFVLVVAVGYLANVLGMVLFACLVIGGTPVHQRRHSCDAHMDVVDPEN
;
A
#
# COMPACT_ATOMS: atom_id res chain seq x y z
N MET A 1 -2.81 -22.26 -12.79
CA MET A 1 -1.33 -22.16 -12.79
C MET A 1 -0.76 -23.57 -12.60
N PRO A 2 -0.42 -24.30 -13.69
CA PRO A 2 -0.11 -25.74 -13.61
C PRO A 2 1.21 -26.06 -12.87
N ALA A 3 2.16 -25.13 -12.80
CA ALA A 3 3.43 -25.35 -12.08
C ALA A 3 3.31 -25.27 -10.55
N LEU A 4 2.24 -24.65 -10.03
CA LEU A 4 1.98 -24.51 -8.59
C LEU A 4 1.34 -25.78 -7.99
N GLU A 5 0.64 -26.55 -8.82
CA GLU A 5 0.09 -27.87 -8.48
C GLU A 5 1.18 -28.96 -8.45
N LEU A 6 2.25 -28.81 -9.25
CA LEU A 6 3.30 -29.83 -9.41
C LEU A 6 4.40 -29.82 -8.33
N PHE A 7 4.71 -28.66 -7.73
CA PHE A 7 5.85 -28.55 -6.79
C PHE A 7 5.48 -28.17 -5.36
N GLY A 8 4.21 -27.87 -5.08
CA GLY A 8 3.77 -27.45 -3.76
C GLY A 8 4.36 -26.10 -3.32
N ARG A 9 3.54 -25.28 -2.67
CA ARG A 9 3.92 -23.92 -2.30
C ARG A 9 4.85 -23.94 -1.07
N ARG A 10 6.17 -23.75 -1.25
CA ARG A 10 7.17 -23.71 -0.15
C ARG A 10 7.14 -22.40 0.65
N SER A 11 6.55 -21.33 0.11
CA SER A 11 6.39 -20.01 0.75
C SER A 11 4.92 -19.68 0.98
N ARG A 12 4.59 -19.28 2.21
CA ARG A 12 3.22 -18.93 2.64
C ARG A 12 2.66 -17.73 1.87
N VAL A 13 3.51 -16.79 1.42
CA VAL A 13 3.13 -15.62 0.59
C VAL A 13 4.02 -15.57 -0.67
N GLY A 14 3.41 -15.48 -1.84
CA GLY A 14 4.09 -15.28 -3.12
C GLY A 14 4.18 -13.80 -3.46
N SER A 15 5.24 -13.39 -4.18
CA SER A 15 5.32 -12.03 -4.74
C SER A 15 4.10 -11.68 -5.60
N ASP A 16 3.53 -12.69 -6.26
CA ASP A 16 2.38 -12.56 -7.16
C ASP A 16 1.09 -12.18 -6.42
N ASP A 17 1.00 -12.48 -5.11
CA ASP A 17 -0.16 -12.11 -4.29
C ASP A 17 -0.23 -10.59 -4.04
N PHE A 18 0.87 -9.86 -4.28
CA PHE A 18 0.95 -8.40 -4.11
C PHE A 18 0.62 -7.62 -5.39
N PHE A 19 0.57 -8.27 -6.56
CA PHE A 19 0.29 -7.60 -7.83
C PHE A 19 -1.12 -7.00 -7.87
N CYS A 20 -2.13 -7.80 -7.49
CA CYS A 20 -3.53 -7.38 -7.46
C CYS A 20 -3.80 -6.22 -6.48
N PRO A 21 -3.38 -6.27 -5.20
CA PRO A 21 -3.60 -5.16 -4.28
C PRO A 21 -2.85 -3.89 -4.69
N ALA A 22 -1.60 -4.00 -5.18
CA ALA A 22 -0.85 -2.83 -5.64
C ALA A 22 -1.52 -2.15 -6.85
N LEU A 23 -2.05 -2.92 -7.81
CA LEU A 23 -2.78 -2.38 -8.96
C LEU A 23 -4.08 -1.69 -8.55
N LEU A 24 -4.87 -2.32 -7.68
CA LEU A 24 -6.15 -1.76 -7.23
C LEU A 24 -5.93 -0.47 -6.44
N GLN A 25 -4.93 -0.46 -5.55
CA GLN A 25 -4.56 0.72 -4.78
C GLN A 25 -4.05 1.86 -5.66
N PHE A 26 -3.24 1.54 -6.68
CA PHE A 26 -2.82 2.52 -7.68
C PHE A 26 -4.03 3.15 -8.41
N MET A 27 -4.98 2.32 -8.88
CA MET A 27 -6.17 2.82 -9.57
C MET A 27 -7.06 3.68 -8.68
N PHE A 28 -7.22 3.30 -7.41
CA PHE A 28 -7.98 4.09 -6.43
C PHE A 28 -7.31 5.43 -6.12
N GLN A 29 -5.98 5.51 -6.23
CA GLN A 29 -5.23 6.69 -5.82
C GLN A 29 -5.16 7.81 -6.85
N ILE A 30 -5.20 7.48 -8.15
CA ILE A 30 -5.21 8.45 -9.26
C ILE A 30 -6.24 9.58 -9.07
N PRO A 31 -7.54 9.32 -8.78
CA PRO A 31 -8.53 10.38 -8.64
C PRO A 31 -8.19 11.37 -7.52
N PHE A 32 -7.59 10.92 -6.40
CA PHE A 32 -7.22 11.81 -5.30
C PHE A 32 -6.05 12.73 -5.66
N VAL A 33 -5.07 12.22 -6.39
CA VAL A 33 -3.97 13.06 -6.90
C VAL A 33 -4.52 14.11 -7.85
N LEU A 34 -5.42 13.73 -8.75
CA LEU A 34 -6.07 14.67 -9.66
C LEU A 34 -6.85 15.75 -8.91
N VAL A 35 -7.61 15.38 -7.87
CA VAL A 35 -8.32 16.36 -7.03
C VAL A 35 -7.34 17.35 -6.38
N CYS A 36 -6.22 16.88 -5.83
CA CYS A 36 -5.21 17.75 -5.24
C CYS A 36 -4.60 18.73 -6.26
N VAL A 37 -4.21 18.21 -7.44
CA VAL A 37 -3.59 19.03 -8.49
C VAL A 37 -4.60 20.05 -9.05
N LEU A 38 -5.84 19.65 -9.33
CA LEU A 38 -6.88 20.53 -9.83
C LEU A 38 -7.26 21.60 -8.80
N TYR A 39 -7.33 21.25 -7.52
CA TYR A 39 -7.56 22.21 -6.44
C TYR A 39 -6.46 23.28 -6.37
N VAL A 40 -5.19 22.88 -6.38
CA VAL A 40 -4.06 23.82 -6.29
C VAL A 40 -3.95 24.71 -7.54
N SER A 41 -4.31 24.19 -8.71
CA SER A 41 -4.12 24.89 -10.00
C SER A 41 -5.30 25.76 -10.43
N THR A 42 -6.55 25.36 -10.14
CA THR A 42 -7.73 25.98 -10.79
C THR A 42 -8.92 26.23 -9.85
N TYR A 43 -9.25 25.33 -8.92
CA TYR A 43 -10.49 25.42 -8.14
C TYR A 43 -10.39 26.20 -6.83
N ARG A 44 -9.27 26.89 -6.60
CA ARG A 44 -9.05 27.65 -5.39
C ARG A 44 -9.97 28.87 -5.36
N THR A 45 -10.83 28.95 -4.35
CA THR A 45 -11.81 30.05 -4.24
C THR A 45 -11.55 30.97 -3.05
N CYS A 46 -11.27 30.42 -1.87
CA CYS A 46 -11.23 31.20 -0.62
C CYS A 46 -9.92 31.02 0.19
N SER A 47 -9.25 29.88 0.08
CA SER A 47 -8.06 29.59 0.88
C SER A 47 -6.87 30.46 0.49
N THR A 48 -6.28 31.16 1.46
CA THR A 48 -5.12 32.04 1.25
C THR A 48 -3.81 31.25 1.23
N MET A 49 -2.70 31.85 0.77
CA MET A 49 -1.36 31.24 0.85
C MET A 49 -0.64 31.53 2.18
N GLN A 50 -1.25 32.32 3.08
CA GLN A 50 -0.59 32.78 4.30
C GLN A 50 -0.51 31.67 5.35
N ILE A 51 0.71 31.37 5.82
CA ILE A 51 0.97 30.30 6.82
C ILE A 51 0.43 30.66 8.21
N HIS A 52 0.39 31.96 8.55
CA HIS A 52 0.00 32.43 9.87
C HIS A 52 -1.52 32.42 10.11
N ASN A 53 -2.32 32.34 9.04
CA ASN A 53 -3.77 32.33 9.15
C ASN A 53 -4.28 30.90 9.04
N LEU A 54 -5.20 30.53 9.95
CA LEU A 54 -5.89 29.24 9.94
C LEU A 54 -6.59 28.95 8.61
N SER A 55 -7.02 30.01 7.89
CA SER A 55 -7.62 29.91 6.55
C SER A 55 -6.66 29.45 5.44
N GLY A 56 -5.34 29.58 5.66
CA GLY A 56 -4.32 29.09 4.74
C GLY A 56 -3.94 27.62 4.95
N LEU A 57 -4.32 27.02 6.09
CA LEU A 57 -3.97 25.63 6.40
C LEU A 57 -4.52 24.63 5.38
N GLY A 58 -5.74 24.84 4.89
CA GLY A 58 -6.35 23.97 3.87
C GLY A 58 -5.53 23.93 2.58
N PHE A 59 -5.00 25.06 2.13
CA PHE A 59 -4.11 25.10 0.99
C PHE A 59 -2.80 24.35 1.22
N TRP A 60 -2.13 24.61 2.34
CA TRP A 60 -0.86 23.96 2.66
C TRP A 60 -1.02 22.44 2.83
N TYR A 61 -2.14 22.01 3.41
CA TYR A 61 -2.51 20.60 3.47
C TYR A 61 -2.62 19.99 2.07
N MET A 62 -3.39 20.60 1.16
CA MET A 62 -3.57 20.10 -0.21
C MET A 62 -2.26 20.13 -1.01
N LEU A 63 -1.43 21.15 -0.83
CA LEU A 63 -0.13 21.26 -1.48
C LEU A 63 0.83 20.16 -1.01
N LEU A 64 0.89 19.91 0.30
CA LEU A 64 1.70 18.84 0.89
C LEU A 64 1.13 17.46 0.55
N SER A 65 -0.17 17.37 0.26
CA SER A 65 -0.82 16.12 -0.14
C SER A 65 -0.34 15.59 -1.49
N ILE A 66 0.06 16.46 -2.41
CA ILE A 66 0.54 16.08 -3.74
C ILE A 66 1.79 15.19 -3.67
N PRO A 67 2.92 15.61 -3.08
CA PRO A 67 4.10 14.76 -2.98
C PRO A 67 3.83 13.52 -2.13
N VAL A 68 2.94 13.60 -1.14
CA VAL A 68 2.61 12.47 -0.28
C VAL A 68 1.90 11.35 -1.04
N LEU A 69 0.88 11.70 -1.83
CA LEU A 69 0.19 10.77 -2.71
C LEU A 69 1.08 10.31 -3.87
N ALA A 70 1.88 11.21 -4.47
CA ALA A 70 2.78 10.86 -5.56
C ALA A 70 3.83 9.83 -5.14
N PHE A 71 4.39 9.97 -3.92
CA PHE A 71 5.33 8.98 -3.39
C PHE A 71 4.66 7.61 -3.23
N LEU A 72 3.44 7.55 -2.68
CA LEU A 72 2.72 6.29 -2.56
C LEU A 72 2.41 5.66 -3.93
N MET A 73 2.06 6.47 -4.95
CA MET A 73 1.93 5.97 -6.33
C MET A 73 3.21 5.35 -6.86
N ILE A 74 4.37 6.00 -6.65
CA ILE A 74 5.67 5.45 -7.07
C ILE A 74 5.93 4.12 -6.36
N MET A 75 5.62 4.03 -5.08
CA MET A 75 5.77 2.78 -4.32
C MET A 75 4.85 1.67 -4.86
N ASN A 76 3.59 1.96 -5.17
CA ASN A 76 2.67 1.00 -5.80
C ASN A 76 3.19 0.53 -7.16
N VAL A 77 3.77 1.43 -7.97
CA VAL A 77 4.38 1.07 -9.27
C VAL A 77 5.62 0.21 -9.09
N LEU A 78 6.46 0.49 -8.09
CA LEU A 78 7.63 -0.34 -7.77
C LEU A 78 7.20 -1.73 -7.28
N GLU A 79 6.18 -1.82 -6.44
CA GLU A 79 5.57 -3.07 -6.00
C GLU A 79 5.02 -3.87 -7.18
N LEU A 80 4.30 -3.20 -8.09
CA LEU A 80 3.78 -3.81 -9.31
C LEU A 80 4.92 -4.28 -10.22
N HIS A 81 5.98 -3.49 -10.37
CA HIS A 81 7.12 -3.85 -11.20
C HIS A 81 7.85 -5.08 -10.65
N VAL A 82 8.22 -5.06 -9.36
CA VAL A 82 8.91 -6.17 -8.68
C VAL A 82 8.04 -7.42 -8.63
N SER A 83 6.73 -7.29 -8.44
CA SER A 83 5.81 -8.44 -8.49
C SER A 83 5.58 -8.97 -9.91
N SER A 84 5.65 -8.12 -10.94
CA SER A 84 5.50 -8.53 -12.34
C SER A 84 6.69 -9.28 -12.92
N GLN A 85 7.89 -9.12 -12.35
CA GLN A 85 9.11 -9.81 -12.76
C GLN A 85 9.12 -11.30 -12.32
N GLY A 86 8.03 -12.02 -12.56
CA GLY A 86 7.77 -13.38 -12.09
C GLY A 86 8.92 -14.39 -12.26
N THR A 87 8.82 -15.50 -11.53
CA THR A 87 9.79 -16.59 -11.23
C THR A 87 10.63 -17.23 -12.35
N ILE A 88 10.59 -16.75 -13.58
CA ILE A 88 11.12 -17.50 -14.73
C ILE A 88 12.64 -17.35 -14.89
N ILE A 89 13.25 -16.29 -14.37
CA ILE A 89 14.69 -16.08 -14.52
C ILE A 89 15.24 -15.55 -13.19
N THR A 90 16.25 -16.24 -12.67
CA THR A 90 17.07 -15.95 -11.47
C THR A 90 16.39 -16.00 -10.09
N HIS A 91 16.86 -16.97 -9.29
CA HIS A 91 16.47 -17.31 -7.92
C HIS A 91 16.75 -16.20 -6.86
N GLU A 92 17.17 -15.00 -7.27
CA GLU A 92 17.87 -14.02 -6.42
C GLU A 92 17.11 -12.69 -6.22
N SER A 93 16.02 -12.45 -6.95
CA SER A 93 15.36 -11.12 -7.00
C SER A 93 14.47 -10.73 -5.81
N ARG A 94 14.28 -11.60 -4.79
CA ARG A 94 13.31 -11.34 -3.71
C ARG A 94 13.85 -10.68 -2.44
N ILE A 95 15.12 -10.26 -2.42
CA ILE A 95 15.69 -9.53 -1.27
C ILE A 95 15.05 -8.13 -1.16
N LEU A 96 14.67 -7.53 -2.29
CA LEU A 96 14.15 -6.15 -2.33
C LEU A 96 12.68 -6.02 -1.88
N MET A 97 11.88 -7.09 -1.96
CA MET A 97 10.45 -7.05 -1.61
C MET A 97 10.20 -6.74 -0.12
N LYS A 98 11.02 -7.33 0.77
CA LYS A 98 10.89 -7.13 2.23
C LYS A 98 11.10 -5.67 2.66
N PRO A 99 12.21 -4.99 2.32
CA PRO A 99 12.39 -3.60 2.70
C PRO A 99 11.35 -2.69 2.03
N LEU A 100 10.94 -2.97 0.80
CA LEU A 100 9.91 -2.21 0.09
C LEU A 100 8.58 -2.19 0.86
N VAL A 101 8.10 -3.37 1.30
CA VAL A 101 6.86 -3.50 2.10
C VAL A 101 6.99 -2.79 3.46
N VAL A 102 8.16 -2.83 4.09
CA VAL A 102 8.39 -2.12 5.37
C VAL A 102 8.30 -0.60 5.17
N VAL A 103 8.90 -0.06 4.10
CA VAL A 103 8.79 1.37 3.79
C VAL A 103 7.35 1.74 3.43
N HIS A 104 6.64 0.87 2.70
CA HIS A 104 5.24 1.08 2.36
C HIS A 104 4.34 1.12 3.60
N PHE A 105 4.59 0.23 4.57
CA PHE A 105 3.90 0.24 5.87
C PHE A 105 4.22 1.49 6.69
N ALA A 106 5.50 1.88 6.79
CA ALA A 106 5.89 3.11 7.47
C ALA A 106 5.22 4.34 6.85
N TRP A 107 5.11 4.37 5.52
CA TRP A 107 4.40 5.41 4.80
C TRP A 107 2.90 5.40 5.08
N ALA A 108 2.28 4.22 5.17
CA ALA A 108 0.87 4.08 5.54
C ALA A 108 0.56 4.65 6.94
N VAL A 109 1.47 4.51 7.90
CA VAL A 109 1.33 5.15 9.23
C VAL A 109 1.34 6.67 9.10
N GLY A 110 2.24 7.23 8.28
CA GLY A 110 2.26 8.66 7.98
C GLY A 110 0.96 9.15 7.34
N MET A 111 0.42 8.36 6.39
CA MET A 111 -0.85 8.64 5.72
C MET A 111 -2.04 8.60 6.68
N PHE A 112 -2.04 7.67 7.65
CA PHE A 112 -3.05 7.63 8.70
C PHE A 112 -3.03 8.91 9.55
N GLY A 113 -1.83 9.37 9.94
CA GLY A 113 -1.65 10.65 10.63
C GLY A 113 -2.13 11.85 9.79
N GLY A 114 -1.77 11.89 8.51
CA GLY A 114 -2.21 12.94 7.59
C GLY A 114 -3.72 12.95 7.34
N GLY A 115 -4.33 11.78 7.22
CA GLY A 115 -5.79 11.61 7.08
C GLY A 115 -6.55 12.06 8.32
N THR A 116 -6.12 11.59 9.50
CA THR A 116 -6.73 12.01 10.77
C THR A 116 -6.59 13.51 11.01
N ALA A 117 -5.42 14.09 10.73
CA ALA A 117 -5.21 15.54 10.81
C ALA A 117 -6.16 16.31 9.89
N GLY A 118 -6.37 15.86 8.64
CA GLY A 118 -7.31 16.47 7.71
C GLY A 118 -8.77 16.43 8.18
N VAL A 119 -9.19 15.30 8.77
CA VAL A 119 -10.54 15.15 9.36
C VAL A 119 -10.71 16.07 10.57
N VAL A 120 -9.70 16.17 11.44
CA VAL A 120 -9.74 17.08 12.59
C VAL A 120 -9.82 18.54 12.12
N LEU A 121 -9.01 18.94 11.13
CA LEU A 121 -9.07 20.28 10.56
C LEU A 121 -10.46 20.61 10.03
N TYR A 122 -11.10 19.67 9.33
CA TYR A 122 -12.49 19.80 8.88
C TYR A 122 -13.47 19.95 10.05
N ALA A 123 -13.34 19.11 11.08
CA ALA A 123 -14.22 19.12 12.25
C ALA A 123 -14.09 20.40 13.11
N MET A 124 -12.96 21.10 13.05
CA MET A 124 -12.78 22.37 13.76
C MET A 124 -13.55 23.55 13.14
N ASP A 125 -14.14 23.37 11.95
CA ASP A 125 -14.94 24.38 11.23
C ASP A 125 -14.20 25.72 10.98
N GLN A 126 -12.86 25.68 11.00
CA GLN A 126 -11.98 26.83 10.76
C GLN A 126 -11.62 27.01 9.27
N LEU A 127 -12.03 26.05 8.43
CA LEU A 127 -11.75 26.04 6.99
C LEU A 127 -12.85 26.80 6.25
N CYS A 128 -12.45 27.54 5.21
CA CYS A 128 -13.43 28.23 4.38
C CYS A 128 -14.23 27.24 3.51
N PHE A 129 -15.54 27.45 3.43
CA PHE A 129 -16.40 26.75 2.48
C PHE A 129 -16.30 27.42 1.10
N PRO A 130 -16.19 26.67 -0.02
CA PRO A 130 -16.31 25.22 -0.20
C PRO A 130 -14.98 24.43 -0.11
N ASP A 131 -13.84 25.11 0.06
CA ASP A 131 -12.50 24.50 0.05
C ASP A 131 -12.33 23.39 1.12
N ALA A 132 -13.05 23.50 2.24
CA ALA A 132 -13.12 22.48 3.29
C ALA A 132 -13.53 21.08 2.78
N ASN A 133 -14.42 21.01 1.78
CA ASN A 133 -14.88 19.73 1.23
C ASN A 133 -13.78 19.00 0.49
N PHE A 134 -12.89 19.72 -0.20
CA PHE A 134 -11.76 19.12 -0.89
C PHE A 134 -10.75 18.52 0.09
N VAL A 135 -10.48 19.23 1.20
CA VAL A 135 -9.64 18.71 2.29
C VAL A 135 -10.24 17.44 2.88
N LEU A 136 -11.56 17.41 3.12
CA LEU A 136 -12.25 16.22 3.62
C LEU A 136 -12.13 15.04 2.65
N VAL A 137 -12.37 15.26 1.36
CA VAL A 137 -12.28 14.20 0.33
C VAL A 137 -10.88 13.58 0.30
N VAL A 138 -9.83 14.40 0.36
CA VAL A 138 -8.44 13.92 0.38
C VAL A 138 -8.11 13.21 1.70
N ALA A 139 -8.57 13.74 2.83
CA ALA A 139 -8.38 13.14 4.14
C ALA A 139 -9.02 11.75 4.24
N VAL A 140 -10.27 11.61 3.76
CA VAL A 140 -10.95 10.32 3.65
C VAL A 140 -10.24 9.40 2.66
N GLY A 141 -9.72 9.94 1.56
CA GLY A 141 -8.89 9.19 0.61
C GLY A 141 -7.65 8.57 1.26
N TYR A 142 -6.97 9.29 2.17
CA TYR A 142 -5.86 8.73 2.94
C TYR A 142 -6.28 7.58 3.84
N LEU A 143 -7.36 7.77 4.60
CA LEU A 143 -7.87 6.74 5.50
C LEU A 143 -8.36 5.51 4.74
N ALA A 144 -9.00 5.70 3.58
CA ALA A 144 -9.45 4.62 2.70
C ALA A 144 -8.27 3.81 2.14
N ASN A 145 -7.17 4.47 1.74
CA ASN A 145 -5.95 3.77 1.30
C ASN A 145 -5.33 2.93 2.42
N VAL A 146 -5.23 3.49 3.63
CA VAL A 146 -4.72 2.76 4.81
C VAL A 146 -5.63 1.58 5.16
N LEU A 147 -6.95 1.76 5.08
CA LEU A 147 -7.91 0.70 5.37
C LEU A 147 -7.85 -0.40 4.31
N GLY A 148 -7.74 -0.04 3.03
CA GLY A 148 -7.51 -0.99 1.93
C GLY A 148 -6.27 -1.84 2.16
N MET A 149 -5.15 -1.22 2.53
CA MET A 149 -3.90 -1.90 2.89
C MET A 149 -4.07 -2.93 4.01
N VAL A 150 -4.73 -2.55 5.10
CA VAL A 150 -4.97 -3.43 6.25
C VAL A 150 -5.88 -4.60 5.84
N LEU A 151 -6.95 -4.33 5.09
CA LEU A 151 -7.83 -5.38 4.57
C LEU A 151 -7.08 -6.36 3.68
N PHE A 152 -6.26 -5.89 2.74
CA PHE A 152 -5.46 -6.75 1.88
C PHE A 152 -4.44 -7.56 2.66
N ALA A 153 -3.78 -6.97 3.67
CA ALA A 153 -2.89 -7.70 4.55
C ALA A 153 -3.62 -8.84 5.30
N CYS A 154 -4.81 -8.57 5.84
CA CYS A 154 -5.64 -9.58 6.49
C CYS A 154 -6.08 -10.70 5.52
N LEU A 155 -6.47 -10.34 4.28
CA LEU A 155 -6.90 -11.31 3.27
C LEU A 155 -5.74 -12.20 2.78
N VAL A 156 -4.55 -11.64 2.56
CA VAL A 156 -3.36 -12.39 2.16
C VAL A 156 -2.90 -13.33 3.28
N ILE A 157 -2.96 -12.90 4.55
CA ILE A 157 -2.60 -13.74 5.70
C ILE A 157 -3.66 -14.83 5.96
N GLY A 158 -4.94 -14.50 5.85
CA GLY A 158 -6.06 -15.38 6.16
C GLY A 158 -6.42 -16.38 5.06
N GLY A 159 -6.16 -16.06 3.79
CA GLY A 159 -6.48 -16.91 2.63
C GLY A 159 -5.50 -18.05 2.36
N THR A 160 -4.44 -18.20 3.15
CA THR A 160 -3.42 -19.23 2.94
C THR A 160 -3.69 -20.45 3.82
N PRO A 161 -4.19 -21.59 3.27
CA PRO A 161 -4.36 -22.79 4.06
C PRO A 161 -2.97 -23.25 4.54
N VAL A 162 -2.84 -23.46 5.84
CA VAL A 162 -1.65 -24.07 6.45
C VAL A 162 -1.58 -25.51 5.96
N HIS A 163 -0.94 -25.75 4.81
CA HIS A 163 -0.49 -27.10 4.48
C HIS A 163 0.65 -27.43 5.44
N GLN A 164 0.24 -28.00 6.56
CA GLN A 164 1.06 -28.68 7.53
C GLN A 164 1.87 -29.72 6.76
N ARG A 165 3.15 -29.42 6.49
CA ARG A 165 4.11 -30.37 5.94
C ARG A 165 4.39 -31.40 7.05
N ARG A 166 3.44 -32.32 7.27
CA ARG A 166 3.67 -33.51 8.10
C ARG A 166 4.80 -34.29 7.46
N HIS A 167 5.87 -34.45 8.21
CA HIS A 167 6.84 -35.54 8.18
C HIS A 167 6.82 -36.41 6.89
N SER A 168 7.78 -36.19 6.00
CA SER A 168 8.27 -37.27 5.12
C SER A 168 9.80 -37.31 5.09
N CYS A 169 10.45 -36.84 6.16
CA CYS A 169 11.90 -36.96 6.32
C CYS A 169 12.35 -38.17 7.15
N ASP A 170 11.46 -39.02 7.67
CA ASP A 170 11.86 -40.11 8.59
C ASP A 170 11.45 -41.53 8.13
N ALA A 171 11.31 -41.80 6.82
CA ALA A 171 10.87 -43.13 6.36
C ALA A 171 11.74 -43.80 5.30
N HIS A 172 12.98 -43.35 5.05
CA HIS A 172 13.84 -44.10 4.12
C HIS A 172 15.36 -44.06 4.36
N MET A 173 15.82 -43.68 5.56
CA MET A 173 17.18 -44.01 6.01
C MET A 173 17.08 -45.06 7.11
N ASP A 174 16.91 -46.32 6.70
CA ASP A 174 17.29 -47.51 7.47
C ASP A 174 17.23 -48.72 6.52
N VAL A 175 18.16 -48.74 5.55
CA VAL A 175 18.74 -50.02 5.09
C VAL A 175 20.22 -49.88 5.32
N VAL A 176 20.59 -50.12 6.58
CA VAL A 176 21.95 -50.41 7.00
C VAL A 176 22.28 -51.78 6.40
N ASP A 177 23.22 -51.80 5.46
CA ASP A 177 24.04 -52.98 5.20
C ASP A 177 25.11 -53.06 6.29
N PRO A 178 25.20 -54.17 7.04
CA PRO A 178 26.47 -54.61 7.56
C PRO A 178 26.74 -56.05 7.14
N GLU A 179 27.80 -56.21 6.36
CA GLU A 179 28.70 -57.38 6.30
C GLU A 179 28.10 -58.78 6.52
N ASN A 180 27.88 -59.50 5.42
CA ASN A 180 28.45 -60.85 5.23
C ASN A 180 28.52 -61.23 3.75
#